data_AF-A0A3Q9ACY1-F1
#
_entry.id   AF-A0A3Q9ACY1-F1
#
_cell.length_a   1.000
_cell.length_b   1.000
_cell.length_c   1.000
_cell.angle_alpha   90.00
_cell.angle_beta   90.00
_cell.angle_gamma   90.00
#
_symmetry.space_group_name_H-M   'P 1'
#
loop_
_entity.id
_entity.type
_entity.pdbx_description
1 polymer ?
#
loop_
_entity_poly.entity_id
_entity_poly.type
_entity_poly.pdbx_seq_one_letter_code
_entity_poly.pdbx_strand_id
1 'polypeptide(L)'
;MRQVRRAAVKSVLNRLAKMLFCRRVRTSEGIVRIRLLGGLEVTSADGQPVRFATRKSALLFAALVLAGRRGHHRERLAEGFWPGRGDAQSRNSLRQALADIRRWFPAGGDAAISIEGDQETVALRAGPDEADIWLFERKLAESGTADLALAAELYRGDVLAGEVIPDGLDEWFSPHQVRYRQKALQLVERLSLALPDAGTMDEASCERLAERLLASDPTAEAAHRALMRIHAARGHEMRPGASSSPAEHC
;
A
#
# COMPACT_ATOMS: atom_id res chain seq x y z
N MET A 1 2.66 16.98 -35.90
CA MET A 1 3.71 15.96 -35.60
C MET A 1 4.46 16.13 -34.28
N ARG A 2 4.51 17.31 -33.62
CA ARG A 2 5.26 17.50 -32.35
C ARG A 2 4.60 16.93 -31.08
N GLN A 3 3.27 16.73 -31.06
CA GLN A 3 2.52 16.24 -29.89
C GLN A 3 2.66 14.73 -29.65
N VAL A 4 2.72 13.92 -30.71
CA VAL A 4 2.81 12.45 -30.62
C VAL A 4 4.16 12.00 -30.04
N ARG A 5 5.24 12.75 -30.31
CA ARG A 5 6.58 12.47 -29.75
C ARG A 5 6.67 12.74 -28.23
N ARG A 6 5.91 13.71 -27.69
CA ARG A 6 5.86 13.98 -26.23
C ARG A 6 5.14 12.88 -25.44
N ALA A 7 4.08 12.29 -26.00
CA ALA A 7 3.37 11.17 -25.38
C ALA A 7 4.22 9.89 -25.35
N ALA A 8 4.98 9.62 -26.42
CA ALA A 8 5.90 8.49 -26.48
C ALA A 8 7.03 8.61 -25.43
N VAL A 9 7.62 9.81 -25.27
CA VAL A 9 8.66 10.09 -24.27
C VAL A 9 8.11 9.97 -22.84
N LYS A 10 6.89 10.47 -22.55
CA LYS A 10 6.21 10.23 -21.25
C LYS A 10 5.97 8.74 -20.99
N SER A 11 5.60 7.96 -22.01
CA SER A 11 5.38 6.51 -21.86
C SER A 11 6.66 5.71 -21.60
N VAL A 12 7.79 6.20 -22.10
CA VAL A 12 9.12 5.58 -21.93
C VAL A 12 9.73 6.01 -20.60
N LEU A 13 9.59 7.27 -20.19
CA LEU A 13 9.95 7.74 -18.85
C LEU A 13 9.09 7.07 -17.77
N ASN A 14 7.80 6.84 -18.00
CA ASN A 14 6.97 6.11 -17.04
C ASN A 14 7.33 4.62 -17.00
N ARG A 15 7.78 4.01 -18.12
CA ARG A 15 8.33 2.65 -18.15
C ARG A 15 9.70 2.53 -17.48
N LEU A 16 10.57 3.54 -17.61
CA LEU A 16 11.87 3.59 -16.95
C LEU A 16 11.74 3.91 -15.47
N ALA A 17 10.82 4.79 -15.07
CA ALA A 17 10.46 5.00 -13.68
C ALA A 17 9.88 3.72 -13.07
N LYS A 18 9.04 2.98 -13.79
CA LYS A 18 8.48 1.69 -13.34
C LYS A 18 9.53 0.58 -13.25
N MET A 19 10.54 0.57 -14.14
CA MET A 19 11.69 -0.35 -14.06
C MET A 19 12.68 0.02 -12.94
N LEU A 20 12.92 1.32 -12.71
CA LEU A 20 13.83 1.79 -11.66
C LEU A 20 13.19 1.78 -10.27
N PHE A 21 11.87 1.94 -10.16
CA PHE A 21 11.12 1.89 -8.88
C PHE A 21 10.85 0.45 -8.40
N CYS A 22 11.14 -0.55 -9.22
CA CYS A 22 11.31 -1.94 -8.77
C CYS A 22 12.52 -2.09 -7.82
N ARG A 23 13.37 -1.06 -7.70
CA ARG A 23 14.54 -1.04 -6.82
C ARG A 23 14.15 -0.66 -5.39
N ARG A 24 13.85 -1.71 -4.61
CA ARG A 24 14.23 -1.88 -3.19
C ARG A 24 13.32 -1.24 -2.11
N VAL A 25 12.10 -1.77 -1.94
CA VAL A 25 11.74 -2.23 -0.58
C VAL A 25 12.16 -3.70 -0.52
N ARG A 26 13.43 -3.94 -0.22
CA ARG A 26 13.92 -5.27 0.16
C ARG A 26 13.52 -5.42 1.62
N THR A 27 12.55 -6.26 1.94
CA THR A 27 12.54 -6.88 3.27
C THR A 27 13.67 -7.90 3.30
N SER A 28 14.09 -8.31 4.49
CA SER A 28 15.13 -9.32 4.69
C SER A 28 14.79 -10.68 4.06
N GLU A 29 13.54 -10.93 3.62
CA GLU A 29 13.08 -12.25 3.14
C GLU A 29 12.15 -12.25 1.90
N GLY A 30 11.93 -11.15 1.17
CA GLY A 30 11.12 -11.24 -0.05
C GLY A 30 10.83 -9.93 -0.80
N ILE A 31 10.34 -10.05 -2.03
CA ILE A 31 9.84 -8.92 -2.83
C ILE A 31 8.33 -8.85 -2.62
N VAL A 32 7.81 -7.72 -2.12
CA VAL A 32 6.36 -7.46 -2.06
C VAL A 32 5.81 -7.45 -3.48
N ARG A 33 4.95 -8.42 -3.80
CA ARG A 33 4.40 -8.64 -5.14
C ARG A 33 3.06 -7.96 -5.37
N ILE A 34 2.30 -7.72 -4.30
CA ILE A 34 0.98 -7.11 -4.33
C ILE A 34 1.04 -5.78 -3.59
N ARG A 35 0.60 -4.74 -4.25
CA ARG A 35 0.55 -3.40 -3.71
C ARG A 35 -0.84 -2.84 -3.82
N LEU A 36 -1.39 -2.42 -2.69
CA LEU A 36 -2.69 -1.76 -2.56
C LEU A 36 -2.60 -0.38 -1.91
N LEU A 37 -1.54 -0.10 -1.14
CA LEU A 37 -1.31 1.19 -0.50
C LEU A 37 -0.64 2.13 -1.53
N GLY A 38 -1.41 3.11 -2.02
CA GLY A 38 -0.98 4.01 -3.09
C GLY A 38 -1.29 3.51 -4.50
N GLY A 39 -2.31 2.64 -4.66
CA GLY A 39 -2.79 2.14 -5.95
C GLY A 39 -2.69 0.63 -6.09
N LEU A 40 -3.17 0.08 -7.21
CA LEU A 40 -3.17 -1.36 -7.47
C LEU A 40 -2.00 -1.75 -8.39
N GLU A 41 -0.98 -2.39 -7.82
CA GLU A 41 0.12 -2.97 -8.60
C GLU A 41 0.32 -4.42 -8.20
N VAL A 42 0.43 -5.31 -9.20
CA VAL A 42 0.59 -6.74 -8.95
C VAL A 42 1.68 -7.27 -9.87
N THR A 43 2.59 -8.06 -9.29
CA THR A 43 3.74 -8.64 -9.98
C THR A 43 3.67 -10.16 -9.89
N SER A 44 3.93 -10.86 -11.00
CA SER A 44 4.01 -12.31 -11.03
C SER A 44 5.25 -12.82 -10.30
N ALA A 45 5.34 -14.14 -10.09
CA ALA A 45 6.54 -14.78 -9.55
C ALA A 45 7.81 -14.46 -10.39
N ASP A 46 7.65 -14.32 -11.71
CA ASP A 46 8.73 -13.99 -12.65
C ASP A 46 9.06 -12.49 -12.73
N GLY A 47 8.49 -11.66 -11.85
CA GLY A 47 8.73 -10.22 -11.83
C GLY A 47 7.97 -9.43 -12.91
N GLN A 48 7.01 -10.04 -13.62
CA GLN A 48 6.25 -9.37 -14.67
C GLN A 48 5.01 -8.67 -14.12
N PRO A 49 4.64 -7.47 -14.63
CA PRO A 49 3.42 -6.80 -14.20
C PRO A 49 2.19 -7.58 -14.65
N VAL A 50 1.35 -7.96 -13.70
CA VAL A 50 0.07 -8.63 -13.95
C VAL A 50 -0.94 -7.61 -14.45
N ARG A 51 -1.61 -7.95 -15.55
CA ARG A 51 -2.70 -7.15 -16.12
C ARG A 51 -3.94 -8.02 -16.26
N PHE A 52 -4.91 -7.78 -15.39
CA PHE A 52 -6.20 -8.45 -15.47
C PHE A 52 -6.97 -8.00 -16.72
N ALA A 53 -7.79 -8.88 -17.26
CA ALA A 53 -8.56 -8.62 -18.48
C ALA A 53 -9.57 -7.48 -18.30
N THR A 54 -10.11 -7.32 -17.09
CA THR A 54 -11.06 -6.25 -16.79
C THR A 54 -10.68 -5.52 -15.51
N ARG A 55 -11.10 -4.25 -15.40
CA ARG A 55 -10.97 -3.49 -14.15
C ARG A 55 -11.72 -4.15 -13.00
N LYS A 56 -12.89 -4.75 -13.25
CA LYS A 56 -13.63 -5.50 -12.22
C LYS A 56 -12.85 -6.72 -11.72
N SER A 57 -12.13 -7.43 -12.59
CA SER A 57 -11.21 -8.51 -12.17
C SER A 57 -10.11 -7.97 -11.25
N ALA A 58 -9.54 -6.80 -11.57
CA ALA A 58 -8.50 -6.16 -10.77
C ALA A 58 -9.01 -5.74 -9.38
N LEU A 59 -10.20 -5.13 -9.31
CA LEU A 59 -10.85 -4.77 -8.05
C LEU A 59 -11.29 -6.01 -7.25
N LEU A 60 -11.75 -7.06 -7.94
CA LEU A 60 -12.08 -8.34 -7.30
C LEU A 60 -10.84 -8.94 -6.65
N PHE A 61 -9.70 -8.92 -7.34
CA PHE A 61 -8.43 -9.34 -6.76
C PHE A 61 -8.07 -8.51 -5.52
N ALA A 62 -8.19 -7.18 -5.59
CA ALA A 62 -7.96 -6.31 -4.43
C ALA A 62 -8.89 -6.66 -3.25
N ALA A 63 -10.17 -6.96 -3.51
CA ALA A 63 -11.10 -7.39 -2.47
C ALA A 63 -10.70 -8.73 -1.82
N LEU A 64 -10.15 -9.67 -2.58
CA LEU A 64 -9.61 -10.93 -2.05
C LEU A 64 -8.34 -10.70 -1.22
N VAL A 65 -7.45 -9.80 -1.64
CA VAL A 65 -6.27 -9.42 -0.86
C VAL A 65 -6.68 -8.77 0.47
N LEU A 66 -7.67 -7.87 0.45
CA LEU A 66 -8.18 -7.20 1.64
C LEU A 66 -8.85 -8.16 2.65
N ALA A 67 -9.48 -9.24 2.17
CA ALA A 67 -9.99 -10.30 3.04
C ALA A 67 -8.90 -11.27 3.53
N GLY A 68 -7.83 -11.42 2.75
CA GLY A 68 -6.78 -12.40 3.02
C GLY A 68 -7.33 -13.83 3.10
N ARG A 69 -6.80 -14.61 4.06
CA ARG A 69 -7.19 -16.01 4.26
C ARG A 69 -8.64 -16.21 4.70
N ARG A 70 -9.32 -15.18 5.19
CA ARG A 70 -10.75 -15.28 5.54
C ARG A 70 -11.62 -15.49 4.31
N GLY A 71 -11.17 -14.97 3.16
CA GLY A 71 -11.92 -15.03 1.91
C GLY A 71 -13.26 -14.30 1.95
N HIS A 72 -14.06 -14.55 0.93
CA HIS A 72 -15.43 -14.05 0.78
C HIS A 72 -16.36 -15.14 0.28
N HIS A 73 -17.65 -15.00 0.60
CA HIS A 73 -18.70 -15.76 -0.07
C HIS A 73 -18.84 -15.28 -1.52
N ARG A 74 -18.95 -16.23 -2.44
CA ARG A 74 -19.07 -15.99 -3.87
C ARG A 74 -20.38 -15.28 -4.22
N GLU A 75 -21.45 -15.58 -3.51
CA GLU A 75 -22.74 -14.89 -3.64
C GLU A 75 -22.59 -13.40 -3.33
N ARG A 76 -22.02 -13.06 -2.17
CA ARG A 76 -21.76 -11.67 -1.76
C ARG A 76 -20.88 -10.92 -2.77
N LEU A 77 -19.85 -11.58 -3.32
CA LEU A 77 -19.02 -10.99 -4.36
C LEU A 77 -19.79 -10.78 -5.68
N ALA A 78 -20.63 -11.75 -6.06
CA ALA A 78 -21.41 -11.66 -7.28
C ALA A 78 -22.43 -10.51 -7.23
N GLU A 79 -23.15 -10.38 -6.11
CA GLU A 79 -24.12 -9.32 -5.86
C GLU A 79 -23.45 -7.94 -5.80
N GLY A 80 -22.35 -7.82 -5.03
CA GLY A 80 -21.66 -6.53 -4.86
C GLY A 80 -20.97 -6.03 -6.13
N PHE A 81 -20.32 -6.92 -6.91
CA PHE A 81 -19.57 -6.52 -8.11
C PHE A 81 -20.43 -6.45 -9.37
N TRP A 82 -21.57 -7.14 -9.43
CA TRP A 82 -22.48 -7.14 -10.56
C TRP A 82 -23.94 -6.99 -10.12
N PRO A 83 -24.31 -5.85 -9.53
CA PRO A 83 -25.68 -5.60 -9.10
C PRO A 83 -26.64 -5.57 -10.29
N GLY A 84 -27.89 -5.99 -10.09
CA GLY A 84 -28.97 -5.88 -11.07
C GLY A 84 -28.90 -6.84 -12.26
N ARG A 85 -27.91 -7.74 -12.31
CA ARG A 85 -27.92 -8.89 -13.23
C ARG A 85 -28.66 -10.05 -12.57
N GLY A 86 -29.43 -10.81 -13.35
CA GLY A 86 -30.06 -12.04 -12.84
C GLY A 86 -29.00 -12.96 -12.22
N ASP A 87 -29.34 -13.63 -11.13
CA ASP A 87 -28.39 -14.37 -10.28
C ASP A 87 -27.42 -15.28 -11.08
N ALA A 88 -27.92 -16.01 -12.08
CA ALA A 88 -27.10 -16.85 -12.96
C ALA A 88 -26.03 -16.05 -13.74
N GLN A 89 -26.34 -14.84 -14.19
CA GLN A 89 -25.41 -13.98 -14.95
C GLN A 89 -24.36 -13.34 -14.04
N SER A 90 -24.72 -12.95 -12.82
CA SER A 90 -23.77 -12.44 -11.81
C SER A 90 -22.76 -13.52 -11.42
N ARG A 91 -23.23 -14.74 -11.15
CA ARG A 91 -22.36 -15.90 -10.85
C ARG A 91 -21.46 -16.26 -12.03
N ASN A 92 -21.95 -16.19 -13.27
CA ASN A 92 -21.12 -16.43 -14.45
C ASN A 92 -20.05 -15.34 -14.63
N SER A 93 -20.39 -14.07 -14.38
CA SER A 93 -19.44 -12.95 -14.46
C SER A 93 -18.33 -13.10 -13.40
N LEU A 94 -18.69 -13.49 -12.18
CA LEU A 94 -17.73 -13.82 -11.12
C LEU A 94 -16.81 -14.98 -11.52
N ARG A 95 -17.37 -16.05 -12.09
CA ARG A 95 -16.58 -17.20 -12.55
C ARG A 95 -15.55 -16.79 -13.60
N GLN A 96 -15.93 -15.94 -14.57
CA GLN A 96 -15.02 -15.44 -15.60
C GLN A 96 -13.92 -14.56 -15.00
N ALA A 97 -14.26 -13.66 -14.07
CA ALA A 97 -13.28 -12.81 -13.39
C ALA A 97 -12.29 -13.65 -12.55
N LEU A 98 -12.77 -14.68 -11.84
CA LEU A 98 -11.91 -15.59 -11.09
C LEU A 98 -11.02 -16.44 -12.00
N ALA A 99 -11.51 -16.86 -13.17
CA ALA A 99 -10.70 -17.57 -14.16
C ALA A 99 -9.57 -16.69 -14.71
N ASP A 100 -9.86 -15.42 -14.99
CA ASP A 100 -8.86 -14.41 -15.39
C ASP A 100 -7.78 -14.20 -14.31
N ILE A 101 -8.18 -14.09 -13.04
CA ILE A 101 -7.23 -13.98 -11.93
C ILE A 101 -6.38 -15.26 -11.80
N ARG A 102 -7.01 -16.44 -11.83
CA ARG A 102 -6.32 -17.75 -11.69
C ARG A 102 -5.29 -18.00 -12.79
N ARG A 103 -5.45 -17.41 -13.97
CA ARG A 103 -4.46 -17.49 -15.06
C ARG A 103 -3.10 -16.90 -14.67
N TRP A 104 -3.09 -15.89 -13.80
CA TRP A 104 -1.88 -15.25 -13.31
C TRP A 104 -1.31 -15.92 -12.05
N PHE A 105 -2.14 -16.69 -11.34
CA PHE A 105 -1.80 -17.35 -10.08
C PHE A 105 -2.19 -18.83 -10.14
N PRO A 106 -1.49 -19.65 -10.95
CA PRO A 106 -1.80 -21.06 -11.09
C PRO A 106 -1.62 -21.78 -9.74
N ALA A 107 -2.54 -22.70 -9.44
CA ALA A 107 -2.44 -23.54 -8.25
C ALA A 107 -1.33 -24.60 -8.44
N GLY A 108 -0.45 -24.73 -7.45
CA GLY A 108 0.64 -25.71 -7.42
C GLY A 108 1.35 -25.72 -6.07
N GLY A 109 2.01 -26.83 -5.72
CA GLY A 109 2.57 -27.06 -4.38
C GLY A 109 3.60 -26.03 -3.90
N ASP A 110 4.21 -25.28 -4.84
CA ASP A 110 5.22 -24.24 -4.56
C ASP A 110 4.75 -22.83 -4.98
N ALA A 111 3.45 -22.66 -5.29
CA ALA A 111 2.91 -21.37 -5.70
C ALA A 111 2.80 -20.42 -4.49
N ALA A 112 3.60 -19.35 -4.50
CA ALA A 112 3.61 -18.37 -3.43
C ALA A 112 2.32 -17.56 -3.30
N ILE A 113 1.51 -17.49 -4.37
CA ILE A 113 0.17 -16.88 -4.39
C ILE A 113 -0.77 -17.83 -5.15
N SER A 114 -1.89 -18.19 -4.54
CA SER A 114 -2.94 -19.01 -5.15
C SER A 114 -4.35 -18.52 -4.77
N ILE A 115 -5.32 -18.73 -5.66
CA ILE A 115 -6.74 -18.48 -5.39
C ILE A 115 -7.41 -19.81 -5.04
N GLU A 116 -7.72 -19.99 -3.76
CA GLU A 116 -8.36 -21.18 -3.23
C GLU A 116 -9.85 -20.93 -2.97
N GLY A 117 -10.63 -22.00 -2.89
CA GLY A 117 -12.07 -21.92 -2.62
C GLY A 117 -12.89 -22.87 -3.49
N ASP A 118 -14.14 -23.04 -3.09
CA ASP A 118 -15.09 -23.99 -3.64
C ASP A 118 -16.24 -23.28 -4.37
N GLN A 119 -17.44 -23.88 -4.34
CA GLN A 119 -18.64 -23.33 -4.95
C GLN A 119 -19.26 -22.19 -4.14
N GLU A 120 -18.91 -22.05 -2.86
CA GLU A 120 -19.49 -21.06 -1.94
C GLU A 120 -18.49 -19.98 -1.54
N THR A 121 -17.21 -20.33 -1.39
CA THR A 121 -16.17 -19.44 -0.87
C THR A 121 -15.02 -19.26 -1.84
N VAL A 122 -14.33 -18.12 -1.72
CA VAL A 122 -13.09 -17.85 -2.44
C VAL A 122 -12.15 -17.01 -1.58
N ALA A 123 -10.87 -17.40 -1.53
CA ALA A 123 -9.84 -16.75 -0.74
C ALA A 123 -8.53 -16.66 -1.51
N LEU A 124 -7.73 -15.66 -1.16
CA LEU A 124 -6.35 -15.55 -1.62
C LEU A 124 -5.44 -16.21 -0.57
N ARG A 125 -4.70 -17.24 -0.96
CA ARG A 125 -3.64 -17.81 -0.15
C ARG A 125 -2.30 -17.29 -0.64
N ALA A 126 -1.58 -16.65 0.27
CA ALA A 126 -0.26 -16.12 0.00
C ALA A 126 0.49 -15.96 1.34
N GLY A 127 1.81 -15.78 1.25
CA GLY A 127 2.65 -15.44 2.39
C GLY A 127 2.32 -14.06 2.96
N PRO A 128 2.59 -13.79 4.24
CA PRO A 128 2.30 -12.49 4.87
C PRO A 128 3.08 -11.33 4.23
N ASP A 129 4.18 -11.62 3.53
CA ASP A 129 5.08 -10.64 2.92
C ASP A 129 4.77 -10.37 1.44
N GLU A 130 3.74 -11.02 0.91
CA GLU A 130 3.36 -10.90 -0.49
C GLU A 130 2.60 -9.61 -0.80
N ALA A 131 1.86 -9.09 0.19
CA ALA A 131 1.08 -7.88 0.04
C ALA A 131 1.56 -6.78 1.00
N ASP A 132 1.73 -5.58 0.48
CA ASP A 132 2.12 -4.40 1.28
C ASP A 132 1.18 -4.17 2.46
N ILE A 133 -0.11 -4.44 2.28
CA ILE A 133 -1.14 -4.25 3.28
C ILE A 133 -1.04 -5.24 4.45
N TRP A 134 -0.63 -6.48 4.19
CA TRP A 134 -0.43 -7.49 5.23
C TRP A 134 0.88 -7.26 5.97
N LEU A 135 1.94 -6.92 5.23
CA LEU A 135 3.22 -6.55 5.81
C LEU A 135 3.08 -5.27 6.66
N PHE A 136 2.31 -4.29 6.19
CA PHE A 136 1.98 -3.06 6.92
C PHE A 136 1.29 -3.38 8.25
N GLU A 137 0.28 -4.26 8.24
CA GLU A 137 -0.40 -4.65 9.48
C GLU A 137 0.52 -5.38 10.46
N ARG A 138 1.37 -6.28 9.97
CA ARG A 138 2.34 -7.00 10.79
C ARG A 138 3.33 -6.02 11.44
N LYS A 139 3.91 -5.12 10.64
CA LYS A 139 4.87 -4.12 11.11
C LYS A 139 4.26 -3.09 12.05
N LEU A 140 2.98 -2.75 11.87
CA LEU A 140 2.26 -1.86 12.79
C LEU A 140 1.99 -2.50 14.16
N ALA A 141 1.88 -3.83 14.22
CA ALA A 141 1.70 -4.60 15.44
C ALA A 141 3.01 -4.80 16.22
N GLU A 142 4.16 -4.67 15.54
CA GLU A 142 5.47 -4.65 16.16
C GLU A 142 5.72 -3.29 16.87
N SER A 143 6.70 -3.26 17.77
CA SER A 143 6.99 -2.08 18.61
C SER A 143 8.33 -1.40 18.30
N GLY A 144 9.13 -1.96 17.40
CA GLY A 144 10.43 -1.39 17.02
C GLY A 144 10.27 -0.16 16.12
N THR A 145 11.05 0.90 16.37
CA THR A 145 11.06 2.12 15.54
C THR A 145 11.37 1.79 14.07
N ALA A 146 12.32 0.88 13.82
CA ALA A 146 12.66 0.41 12.47
C ALA A 146 11.48 -0.30 11.77
N ASP A 147 10.66 -1.06 12.52
CA ASP A 147 9.48 -1.73 11.98
C ASP A 147 8.37 -0.73 11.64
N LEU A 148 8.17 0.27 12.51
CA LEU A 148 7.25 1.38 12.25
C LEU A 148 7.72 2.22 11.04
N ALA A 149 9.02 2.48 10.90
CA ALA A 149 9.59 3.17 9.75
C ALA A 149 9.37 2.36 8.46
N LEU A 150 9.53 1.03 8.50
CA LEU A 150 9.21 0.18 7.36
C LEU A 150 7.71 0.23 7.01
N ALA A 151 6.82 0.21 8.01
CA ALA A 151 5.38 0.40 7.79
C ALA A 151 5.08 1.76 7.12
N ALA A 152 5.81 2.81 7.51
CA ALA A 152 5.66 4.14 6.92
C ALA A 152 6.04 4.15 5.43
N GLU A 153 7.08 3.42 5.05
CA GLU A 153 7.47 3.28 3.63
C GLU A 153 6.47 2.49 2.79
N LEU A 154 5.81 1.48 3.38
CA LEU A 154 4.77 0.70 2.69
C LEU A 154 3.54 1.55 2.38
N TYR A 155 3.19 2.51 3.25
CA TYR A 155 2.08 3.42 3.01
C TYR A 155 2.47 4.55 2.04
N ARG A 156 2.20 4.31 0.74
CA ARG A 156 2.47 5.29 -0.33
C ARG A 156 1.28 6.20 -0.63
N GLY A 157 0.10 5.86 -0.12
CA GLY A 157 -1.15 6.58 -0.31
C GLY A 157 -2.34 5.71 0.10
N ASP A 158 -3.55 6.23 -0.10
CA ASP A 158 -4.77 5.50 0.23
C ASP A 158 -4.90 4.18 -0.53
N VAL A 159 -5.71 3.28 0.04
CA VAL A 159 -6.02 1.99 -0.58
C VAL A 159 -6.66 2.22 -1.95
N LEU A 160 -6.05 1.64 -3.00
CA LEU A 160 -6.48 1.81 -4.39
C LEU A 160 -6.41 3.27 -4.89
N ALA A 161 -5.54 4.11 -4.31
CA ALA A 161 -5.35 5.48 -4.78
C ALA A 161 -5.04 5.54 -6.29
N GLY A 162 -5.75 6.41 -7.01
CA GLY A 162 -5.62 6.57 -8.47
C GLY A 162 -6.39 5.53 -9.30
N GLU A 163 -7.01 4.53 -8.68
CA GLU A 163 -7.93 3.63 -9.36
C GLU A 163 -9.34 4.23 -9.42
N VAL A 164 -9.97 4.13 -10.59
CA VAL A 164 -11.37 4.54 -10.76
C VAL A 164 -12.26 3.38 -10.31
N ILE A 165 -12.91 3.53 -9.17
CA ILE A 165 -13.85 2.55 -8.64
C ILE A 165 -15.22 2.79 -9.30
N PRO A 166 -15.84 1.77 -9.94
CA PRO A 166 -17.18 1.90 -10.49
C PRO A 166 -18.23 2.13 -9.40
N ASP A 167 -19.26 2.92 -9.72
CA ASP A 167 -20.40 3.17 -8.84
C ASP A 167 -20.97 1.86 -8.26
N GLY A 168 -21.24 1.87 -6.96
CA GLY A 168 -21.70 0.72 -6.18
C GLY A 168 -20.58 -0.13 -5.57
N LEU A 169 -19.35 -0.07 -6.09
CA LEU A 169 -18.19 -0.70 -5.45
C LEU A 169 -17.54 0.21 -4.40
N ASP A 170 -17.86 1.50 -4.37
CA ASP A 170 -17.35 2.42 -3.36
C ASP A 170 -17.72 1.98 -1.95
N GLU A 171 -18.93 1.46 -1.74
CA GLU A 171 -19.37 0.94 -0.44
C GLU A 171 -18.51 -0.25 0.03
N TRP A 172 -17.95 -1.01 -0.93
CA TRP A 172 -17.06 -2.12 -0.62
C TRP A 172 -15.69 -1.64 -0.17
N PHE A 173 -15.12 -0.62 -0.82
CA PHE A 173 -13.73 -0.20 -0.59
C PHE A 173 -13.58 0.98 0.38
N SER A 174 -14.60 1.83 0.52
CA SER A 174 -14.57 3.01 1.41
C SER A 174 -14.25 2.65 2.87
N PRO A 175 -14.84 1.59 3.47
CA PRO A 175 -14.49 1.20 4.84
C PRO A 175 -13.01 0.82 4.99
N HIS A 176 -12.42 0.20 3.96
CA HIS A 176 -11.01 -0.14 3.95
C HIS A 176 -10.15 1.12 3.81
N GLN A 177 -10.48 2.03 2.89
CA GLN A 177 -9.76 3.30 2.73
C GLN A 177 -9.72 4.09 4.03
N VAL A 178 -10.87 4.28 4.69
CA VAL A 178 -10.97 4.96 5.99
C VAL A 178 -10.12 4.26 7.05
N ARG A 179 -10.23 2.93 7.15
CA ARG A 179 -9.49 2.15 8.15
C ARG A 179 -7.97 2.26 7.98
N TYR A 180 -7.45 2.13 6.76
CA TYR A 180 -6.01 2.20 6.53
C TYR A 180 -5.47 3.63 6.64
N ARG A 181 -6.26 4.64 6.28
CA ARG A 181 -5.90 6.03 6.55
C ARG A 181 -5.80 6.32 8.04
N GLN A 182 -6.77 5.86 8.85
CA GLN A 182 -6.70 5.98 10.31
C GLN A 182 -5.46 5.28 10.90
N LYS A 183 -5.14 4.08 10.42
CA LYS A 183 -3.92 3.38 10.82
C LYS A 183 -2.65 4.16 10.45
N ALA A 184 -2.60 4.78 9.27
CA ALA A 184 -1.47 5.59 8.85
C ALA A 184 -1.31 6.87 9.70
N LEU A 185 -2.42 7.52 10.07
CA LEU A 185 -2.42 8.66 11.01
C LEU A 185 -1.92 8.27 12.41
N GLN A 186 -2.31 7.09 12.90
CA GLN A 186 -1.78 6.56 14.17
C GLN A 186 -0.31 6.18 14.06
N LEU A 187 0.11 5.62 12.92
CA LEU A 187 1.49 5.26 12.66
C LEU A 187 2.40 6.49 12.65
N VAL A 188 2.02 7.56 11.94
CA VAL A 188 2.86 8.77 11.86
C VAL A 188 3.01 9.43 13.23
N GLU A 189 1.95 9.46 14.04
CA GLU A 189 2.00 9.97 15.41
C GLU A 189 2.94 9.12 16.27
N ARG A 190 2.74 7.79 16.30
CA ARG A 190 3.58 6.84 17.07
C ARG A 190 5.04 6.91 16.65
N LEU A 191 5.31 6.89 15.35
CA LEU A 191 6.67 6.92 14.83
C LEU A 191 7.35 8.24 15.19
N SER A 192 6.67 9.38 15.04
CA SER A 192 7.23 10.70 15.38
C SER A 192 7.61 10.86 16.85
N LEU A 193 6.95 10.13 17.76
CA LEU A 193 7.25 10.13 19.19
C LEU A 193 8.39 9.18 19.58
N ALA A 194 8.70 8.20 18.72
CA ALA A 194 9.67 7.14 18.97
C ALA A 194 11.01 7.36 18.24
N LEU A 195 11.19 8.49 17.56
CA LEU A 195 12.43 8.84 16.87
C LEU A 195 13.54 9.12 17.89
N PRO A 196 14.69 8.42 17.81
CA PRO A 196 15.76 8.56 18.79
C PRO A 196 16.59 9.83 18.60
N ASP A 197 16.98 10.15 17.36
CA ASP A 197 17.87 11.26 16.99
C ASP A 197 17.46 11.84 15.64
N ALA A 198 17.90 13.06 15.33
CA ALA A 198 17.62 13.67 14.04
C ALA A 198 18.52 13.12 12.93
N GLY A 199 18.08 13.23 11.67
CA GLY A 199 18.84 12.78 10.51
C GLY A 199 18.91 11.25 10.32
N THR A 200 18.14 10.49 11.09
CA THR A 200 18.02 9.03 10.93
C THR A 200 17.17 8.64 9.72
N MET A 201 17.34 7.42 9.21
CA MET A 201 16.50 6.89 8.14
C MET A 201 15.03 6.77 8.56
N ASP A 202 14.80 6.51 9.85
CA ASP A 202 13.48 6.39 10.45
C ASP A 202 12.76 7.76 10.48
N GLU A 203 13.49 8.84 10.82
CA GLU A 203 12.99 10.22 10.71
C GLU A 203 12.57 10.53 9.28
N ALA A 204 13.42 10.23 8.30
CA ALA A 204 13.12 10.49 6.90
C ALA A 204 11.89 9.70 6.41
N SER A 205 11.67 8.49 6.94
CA SER A 205 10.49 7.68 6.63
C SER A 205 9.22 8.26 7.28
N CYS A 206 9.33 8.78 8.50
CA CYS A 206 8.25 9.49 9.19
C CYS A 206 7.84 10.77 8.45
N GLU A 207 8.82 11.58 8.03
CA GLU A 207 8.61 12.82 7.27
C GLU A 207 7.88 12.54 5.95
N ARG A 208 8.35 11.57 5.16
CA ARG A 208 7.69 11.16 3.91
C ARG A 208 6.26 10.69 4.14
N LEU A 209 5.99 9.95 5.22
CA LEU A 209 4.63 9.53 5.56
C LEU A 209 3.74 10.73 5.88
N ALA A 210 4.23 11.67 6.70
CA ALA A 210 3.50 12.88 7.05
C ALA A 210 3.17 13.73 5.81
N GLU A 211 4.14 13.93 4.92
CA GLU A 211 3.95 14.65 3.65
C GLU A 211 2.89 13.97 2.75
N ARG A 212 2.94 12.63 2.62
CA ARG A 212 1.94 11.87 1.86
C ARG A 212 0.54 12.02 2.45
N LEU A 213 0.42 12.01 3.78
CA LEU A 213 -0.85 12.20 4.47
C LEU A 213 -1.40 13.61 4.24
N LEU A 214 -0.56 14.65 4.32
CA LEU A 214 -0.95 16.04 4.05
C LEU A 214 -1.32 16.29 2.58
N ALA A 215 -0.68 15.59 1.65
CA ALA A 215 -1.04 15.67 0.24
C ALA A 215 -2.43 15.08 -0.04
N SER A 216 -2.87 14.08 0.72
CA SER A 216 -4.22 13.51 0.63
C SER A 216 -5.25 14.33 1.43
N ASP A 217 -4.89 14.75 2.65
CA ASP A 217 -5.73 15.53 3.55
C ASP A 217 -4.90 16.65 4.23
N PRO A 218 -5.01 17.90 3.74
CA PRO A 218 -4.30 19.04 4.32
C PRO A 218 -4.65 19.34 5.78
N THR A 219 -5.76 18.80 6.30
CA THR A 219 -6.25 19.03 7.66
C THR A 219 -5.78 17.98 8.66
N ALA A 220 -4.96 17.01 8.23
CA ALA A 220 -4.47 15.93 9.07
C ALA A 220 -3.54 16.43 10.21
N GLU A 221 -4.11 16.72 11.38
CA GLU A 221 -3.40 17.26 12.54
C GLU A 221 -2.23 16.37 13.00
N ALA A 222 -2.39 15.04 12.98
CA ALA A 222 -1.31 14.11 13.35
C ALA A 222 -0.08 14.25 12.44
N ALA A 223 -0.28 14.48 11.14
CA ALA A 223 0.80 14.67 10.19
C ALA A 223 1.50 16.03 10.42
N HIS A 224 0.75 17.09 10.67
CA HIS A 224 1.32 18.40 11.05
C HIS A 224 2.15 18.30 12.33
N ARG A 225 1.63 17.67 13.39
CA ARG A 225 2.35 17.50 14.66
C ARG A 225 3.63 16.69 14.49
N ALA A 226 3.59 15.63 13.68
CA ALA A 226 4.78 14.85 13.36
C ALA A 226 5.87 15.72 12.69
N LEU A 227 5.52 16.52 11.68
CA LEU A 227 6.47 17.43 11.03
C LEU A 227 7.01 18.50 12.00
N MET A 228 6.16 19.07 12.85
CA MET A 228 6.60 20.02 13.88
C MET A 228 7.65 19.41 14.81
N ARG A 229 7.46 18.16 15.26
CA ARG A 229 8.44 17.45 16.11
C ARG A 229 9.76 17.22 15.38
N ILE A 230 9.71 16.75 14.14
CA ILE A 230 10.89 16.51 13.31
C ILE A 230 11.69 17.81 13.11
N HIS A 231 11.02 18.91 12.75
CA HIS A 231 11.68 20.20 12.57
C HIS A 231 12.25 20.77 13.88
N ALA A 232 11.55 20.59 15.01
CA ALA A 232 12.06 20.98 16.32
C ALA A 232 13.35 20.22 16.67
N ALA A 233 13.37 18.89 16.49
CA ALA A 233 14.55 18.05 16.77
C ALA A 233 15.78 18.48 15.95
N ARG A 234 15.61 18.70 14.64
CA ARG A 234 16.67 19.21 13.76
C ARG A 234 17.17 20.60 14.18
N GLY A 235 16.26 21.47 14.65
CA GLY A 235 16.60 22.79 15.16
C GLY A 235 17.41 22.76 16.47
N HIS A 236 17.16 21.76 17.33
CA HIS A 236 17.91 21.55 18.56
C HIS A 236 19.35 21.06 18.31
N GLU A 237 19.57 20.20 17.30
CA GLU A 237 20.92 19.74 16.92
C GLU A 237 21.77 20.83 16.25
N MET A 238 21.16 21.72 15.45
CA MET A 238 21.84 22.84 14.80
C MET A 238 22.31 23.93 15.78
N ARG A 239 22.05 23.77 17.08
CA ARG A 239 22.57 24.61 18.16
C ARG A 239 23.62 23.84 18.99
N PRO A 240 24.82 23.54 18.45
CA PRO A 240 25.88 22.98 19.27
C PRO A 240 26.40 24.09 20.20
N GLY A 241 26.19 23.93 21.51
CA GLY A 241 26.93 24.62 22.57
C GLY A 241 27.07 26.15 22.48
N ALA A 242 26.02 26.88 22.85
CA ALA A 242 26.24 28.17 23.52
C ALA A 242 26.41 27.91 25.02
N SER A 243 27.60 28.22 25.56
CA SER A 243 28.06 28.06 26.96
C SER A 243 28.36 26.62 27.39
N SER A 244 29.62 26.24 27.67
CA SER A 244 30.43 26.74 28.79
C SER A 244 31.89 27.02 28.39
N SER A 245 32.25 28.30 28.34
CA SER A 245 33.62 28.73 28.60
C SER A 245 33.69 29.02 30.12
N PRO A 246 34.53 28.33 30.90
CA PRO A 246 34.85 28.79 32.24
C PRO A 246 35.77 30.00 32.11
N ALA A 247 35.40 31.05 32.83
CA ALA A 247 36.08 32.32 32.94
C ALA A 247 37.60 32.17 33.15
N GLU A 248 38.39 32.77 32.27
CA GLU A 248 39.64 33.41 32.66
C GLU A 248 39.30 34.85 33.09
N HIS A 249 39.54 35.18 34.37
CA HIS A 249 40.11 36.44 34.89
C HIS A 249 39.80 36.58 36.40
N CYS A 250 40.72 36.10 37.23
CA CYS A 250 41.46 36.82 38.28
C CYS A 250 42.15 35.84 39.23
#